data_AF-M1B789-F1
#
_entry.id   AF-M1B789-F1
#
_cell.length_a   1.000
_cell.length_b   1.000
_cell.length_c   1.000
_cell.angle_alpha   90.00
_cell.angle_beta   90.00
_cell.angle_gamma   90.00
#
_symmetry.space_group_name_H-M   'P 1'
#
loop_
_entity.id
_entity.type
_entity.pdbx_description
1 polymer ?
#
loop_
_entity_poly.entity_id
_entity_poly.type
_entity_poly.pdbx_seq_one_letter_code
_entity_poly.pdbx_strand_id
1 'polypeptide(L)'
;MGNNGDAPVEPMKLTSFRSRRKAPAISGEPDDFINLLHGSDPIRIELTRLENQLRDKDRELGEAYGEIKSLKYSERVKEKAVEELNDELKKVDEKLKKTEALLENKNLEIKKINDEKKSVLAAQFAAEATLRRVHAAQKDDEMPPIEAIITPLEAELKLSRLEMAKLQDDNKALDRLTKSKEAALLEAERTVQMALAKAALVDDLQNKNQDLMKQIEICQEENKILDKMHRLKVAEVEKLTQTVWELEEAVLAGGAAANAVREYQRKVQELNEEKRILDRELARAKISANRVAVVVANDWKDATDKVMPVKQWLEERKYYQA
;
A
#
# COMPACT_ATOMS: atom_id res chain seq x y z
N MET A 1 -23.24 36.42 -36.18
CA MET A 1 -24.20 35.57 -36.90
C MET A 1 -24.20 34.21 -36.22
N GLY A 2 -25.33 33.82 -35.58
CA GLY A 2 -25.59 32.47 -34.99
C GLY A 2 -24.79 32.16 -33.71
N ASN A 3 -25.30 32.25 -32.48
CA ASN A 3 -26.44 31.62 -31.79
C ASN A 3 -26.23 30.16 -31.37
N ASN A 4 -26.74 29.89 -30.15
CA ASN A 4 -26.95 28.60 -29.46
C ASN A 4 -25.80 28.22 -28.51
N GLY A 5 -25.96 28.07 -27.20
CA GLY A 5 -27.16 27.90 -26.38
C GLY A 5 -26.80 26.90 -25.28
N ASP A 6 -26.14 27.37 -24.22
CA ASP A 6 -25.84 26.53 -23.05
C ASP A 6 -27.08 26.45 -22.14
N ALA A 7 -27.79 25.33 -22.25
CA ALA A 7 -28.76 24.91 -21.26
C ALA A 7 -28.03 24.22 -20.09
N PRO A 8 -28.32 24.54 -18.83
CA PRO A 8 -27.80 23.78 -17.70
C PRO A 8 -28.43 22.40 -17.67
N VAL A 9 -27.63 21.35 -17.76
CA VAL A 9 -28.07 19.96 -17.62
C VAL A 9 -28.43 19.72 -16.15
N GLU A 10 -29.72 19.55 -15.87
CA GLU A 10 -30.23 19.16 -14.55
C GLU A 10 -29.63 17.82 -14.09
N PRO A 11 -29.26 17.67 -12.79
CA PRO A 11 -28.86 16.38 -12.25
C PRO A 11 -30.06 15.43 -12.19
N MET A 12 -29.90 14.26 -12.83
CA MET A 12 -30.85 13.14 -12.80
C MET A 12 -31.28 12.78 -11.39
N LYS A 13 -32.58 12.91 -11.11
CA LYS A 13 -33.25 12.39 -9.91
C LYS A 13 -33.07 10.86 -9.83
N LEU A 14 -32.30 10.40 -8.84
CA LEU A 14 -32.30 8.98 -8.46
C LEU A 14 -33.66 8.62 -7.86
N THR A 15 -34.34 7.68 -8.49
CA THR A 15 -35.61 7.11 -8.06
C THR A 15 -35.42 6.27 -6.79
N SER A 16 -36.12 6.61 -5.71
CA SER A 16 -36.07 5.84 -4.47
C SER A 16 -36.74 4.48 -4.65
N PHE A 17 -35.99 3.40 -4.45
CA PHE A 17 -36.55 2.05 -4.36
C PHE A 17 -37.41 1.92 -3.11
N ARG A 18 -38.72 1.76 -3.32
CA ARG A 18 -39.73 1.54 -2.28
C ARG A 18 -39.64 0.10 -1.78
N SER A 19 -38.94 -0.13 -0.67
CA SER A 19 -38.91 -1.45 -0.02
C SER A 19 -40.19 -1.69 0.76
N ARG A 20 -40.95 -2.69 0.32
CA ARG A 20 -42.26 -3.10 0.84
C ARG A 20 -42.07 -3.83 2.18
N ARG A 21 -42.36 -3.18 3.31
CA ARG A 21 -42.42 -3.85 4.62
C ARG A 21 -43.57 -4.86 4.63
N LYS A 22 -43.25 -6.13 4.88
CA LYS A 22 -44.21 -7.20 5.18
C LYS A 22 -44.32 -7.29 6.71
N ALA A 23 -45.54 -7.30 7.24
CA ALA A 23 -45.82 -7.41 8.67
C ALA A 23 -45.40 -8.80 9.21
N PRO A 24 -45.00 -8.92 10.50
CA PRO A 24 -44.65 -10.21 11.08
C PRO A 24 -45.92 -10.99 11.41
N ALA A 25 -45.96 -12.25 10.98
CA ALA A 25 -46.94 -13.22 11.45
C ALA A 25 -46.49 -13.73 12.82
N ILE A 26 -47.38 -13.63 13.82
CA ILE A 26 -47.17 -14.18 15.15
C ILE A 26 -47.55 -15.66 15.09
N SER A 27 -46.57 -16.54 15.09
CA SER A 27 -46.74 -17.96 15.44
C SER A 27 -45.90 -18.20 16.68
N GLY A 28 -46.55 -18.25 17.85
CA GLY A 28 -45.91 -18.45 19.13
C GLY A 28 -45.37 -19.87 19.26
N GLU A 29 -44.05 -19.97 19.41
CA GLU A 29 -43.36 -21.17 19.89
C GLU A 29 -43.13 -21.06 21.42
N PRO A 30 -43.10 -22.20 22.14
CA PRO A 30 -43.08 -22.23 23.62
C PRO A 30 -41.84 -21.60 24.28
N ASP A 31 -40.82 -21.18 23.52
CA ASP A 31 -39.60 -20.53 24.01
C ASP A 31 -39.78 -19.04 24.37
N ASP A 32 -40.88 -18.40 23.95
CA ASP A 32 -41.16 -17.00 24.29
C ASP A 32 -41.64 -16.81 25.74
N PHE A 33 -42.10 -17.87 26.41
CA PHE A 33 -42.58 -17.78 27.79
C PHE A 33 -41.43 -17.73 28.82
N ILE A 34 -40.30 -18.38 28.52
CA ILE A 34 -39.10 -18.37 29.38
C ILE A 34 -38.38 -17.02 29.32
N ASN A 35 -38.43 -16.35 28.15
CA ASN A 35 -37.78 -15.06 27.91
C ASN A 35 -38.51 -13.85 28.53
N LEU A 36 -39.76 -14.02 28.98
CA LEU A 36 -40.55 -12.95 29.59
C LEU A 36 -40.39 -12.89 31.12
N LEU A 37 -40.01 -14.00 31.78
CA LEU A 37 -39.86 -14.08 33.23
C LEU A 37 -38.43 -13.85 33.76
N HIS A 38 -37.42 -14.01 32.91
CA HIS A 38 -36.03 -13.67 33.23
C HIS A 38 -35.58 -12.63 32.22
N GLY A 39 -35.14 -11.46 32.72
CA GLY A 39 -34.73 -10.33 31.89
C GLY A 39 -33.92 -10.80 30.69
N SER A 40 -34.40 -10.43 29.50
CA SER A 40 -33.87 -10.71 28.16
C SER A 40 -32.47 -11.32 28.13
N ASP A 41 -32.34 -12.49 27.48
CA ASP A 41 -31.06 -13.15 27.21
C ASP A 41 -29.98 -12.12 26.75
N PRO A 42 -28.93 -11.90 27.57
CA PRO A 42 -27.86 -10.96 27.26
C PRO A 42 -27.17 -11.25 25.92
N ILE A 43 -27.11 -12.53 25.52
CA ILE A 43 -26.49 -12.94 24.26
C ILE A 43 -27.33 -12.42 23.09
N ARG A 44 -28.66 -12.58 23.15
CA ARG A 44 -29.57 -12.08 22.10
C ARG A 44 -29.51 -10.55 21.94
N ILE A 45 -29.38 -9.80 23.04
CA ILE A 45 -29.24 -8.34 22.98
C ILE A 45 -27.94 -7.95 22.27
N GLU A 46 -26.82 -8.58 22.66
CA GLU A 46 -25.52 -8.27 22.06
C GLU A 46 -25.48 -8.68 20.58
N LEU A 47 -26.09 -9.81 20.22
CA LEU A 47 -26.22 -10.24 18.83
C LEU A 47 -27.01 -9.23 18.00
N THR A 48 -28.14 -8.73 18.53
CA THR A 48 -28.93 -7.67 17.89
C THR A 48 -28.13 -6.36 17.75
N ARG A 49 -27.31 -6.01 18.76
CA ARG A 49 -26.44 -4.83 18.71
C ARG A 49 -25.39 -4.95 17.61
N LEU A 50 -24.72 -6.10 17.54
CA LEU A 50 -23.71 -6.38 16.52
C LEU A 50 -24.30 -6.42 15.10
N GLU A 51 -25.50 -6.99 14.93
CA GLU A 51 -26.20 -6.97 13.64
C GLU A 51 -26.55 -5.55 13.18
N ASN A 52 -26.99 -4.68 14.10
CA ASN A 52 -27.23 -3.28 13.80
C ASN A 52 -25.94 -2.56 13.42
N GLN A 53 -24.86 -2.77 14.19
CA GLN A 53 -23.55 -2.20 13.86
C GLN A 53 -23.04 -2.67 12.50
N LEU A 54 -23.23 -3.95 12.15
CA LEU A 54 -22.86 -4.47 10.85
C LEU A 54 -23.64 -3.79 9.72
N ARG A 55 -24.96 -3.64 9.87
CA ARG A 55 -25.81 -2.92 8.90
C ARG A 55 -25.41 -1.46 8.72
N ASP A 56 -25.09 -0.77 9.82
CA ASP A 56 -24.62 0.62 9.77
C ASP A 56 -23.27 0.70 9.05
N LYS A 57 -22.35 -0.23 9.33
CA LYS A 57 -21.06 -0.32 8.65
C LYS A 57 -21.19 -0.64 7.16
N ASP A 58 -22.10 -1.53 6.78
CA ASP A 58 -22.40 -1.82 5.38
C ASP A 58 -22.94 -0.58 4.63
N ARG A 59 -23.76 0.22 5.31
CA ARG A 59 -24.26 1.49 4.77
C ARG A 59 -23.14 2.52 4.61
N GLU A 60 -22.33 2.74 5.65
CA GLU A 60 -21.17 3.64 5.61
C GLU A 60 -20.21 3.24 4.48
N LEU A 61 -19.96 1.94 4.32
CA LEU A 61 -19.13 1.40 3.25
C LEU A 61 -19.73 1.69 1.88
N GLY A 62 -21.05 1.51 1.70
CA GLY A 62 -21.75 1.87 0.46
C GLY A 62 -21.67 3.36 0.12
N GLU A 63 -21.81 4.25 1.12
CA GLU A 63 -21.67 5.70 0.95
C GLU A 63 -20.24 6.07 0.56
N ALA A 64 -19.22 5.51 1.22
CA ALA A 64 -17.81 5.70 0.90
C ALA A 64 -17.46 5.20 -0.52
N TYR A 65 -17.99 4.05 -0.95
CA TYR A 65 -17.82 3.57 -2.34
C TYR A 65 -18.45 4.51 -3.37
N GLY A 66 -19.60 5.10 -3.05
CA GLY A 66 -20.25 6.12 -3.88
C GLY A 66 -19.39 7.39 -4.00
N GLU A 67 -18.85 7.87 -2.89
CA GLU A 67 -17.96 9.02 -2.84
C GLU A 67 -16.68 8.78 -3.65
N ILE A 68 -16.02 7.63 -3.47
CA ILE A 68 -14.83 7.23 -4.25
C ILE A 68 -15.13 7.26 -5.75
N LYS A 69 -16.28 6.76 -6.18
CA LYS A 69 -16.66 6.75 -7.60
C LYS A 69 -16.88 8.16 -8.14
N SER A 70 -17.52 9.03 -7.35
CA SER A 70 -17.72 10.45 -7.69
C SER A 70 -16.40 11.20 -7.79
N LEU A 71 -15.52 11.02 -6.80
CA LEU A 71 -14.18 11.63 -6.78
C LEU A 71 -13.35 11.19 -7.99
N LYS A 72 -13.35 9.90 -8.33
CA LYS A 72 -12.66 9.39 -9.53
C LYS A 72 -13.19 10.00 -10.84
N TYR A 73 -14.49 10.29 -10.92
CA TYR A 73 -15.05 10.98 -12.10
C TYR A 73 -14.61 12.45 -12.14
N SER A 74 -14.68 13.15 -11.00
CA SER A 74 -14.24 14.53 -10.87
C SER A 74 -12.75 14.69 -11.19
N GLU A 75 -11.91 13.78 -10.71
CA GLU A 75 -10.47 13.73 -10.97
C GLU A 75 -10.18 13.62 -12.47
N ARG A 76 -10.83 12.68 -13.18
CA ARG A 76 -10.67 12.55 -14.64
C ARG A 76 -11.07 13.80 -15.42
N VAL A 77 -12.11 14.52 -14.99
CA VAL A 77 -12.52 15.76 -15.65
C VAL A 77 -11.48 16.86 -15.41
N LYS A 78 -10.91 16.94 -14.20
CA LYS A 78 -9.83 17.87 -13.88
C LYS A 78 -8.55 17.55 -14.65
N GLU A 79 -8.18 16.28 -14.77
CA GLU A 79 -7.03 15.83 -15.57
C GLU A 79 -7.16 16.27 -17.03
N LYS A 80 -8.32 16.06 -17.65
CA LYS A 80 -8.60 16.53 -19.02
C LYS A 80 -8.48 18.05 -19.16
N ALA A 81 -9.03 18.81 -18.21
CA ALA A 81 -8.91 20.28 -18.24
C ALA A 81 -7.45 20.73 -18.12
N VAL A 82 -6.63 20.03 -17.32
CA VAL A 82 -5.19 20.30 -17.20
C VAL A 82 -4.45 19.96 -18.49
N GLU A 83 -4.78 18.84 -19.15
CA GLU A 83 -4.21 18.48 -20.45
C GLU A 83 -4.52 19.56 -21.51
N GLU A 84 -5.77 20.00 -21.60
CA GLU A 84 -6.20 21.06 -22.53
C GLU A 84 -5.46 22.39 -22.29
N LEU A 85 -5.37 22.83 -21.03
CA LEU A 85 -4.62 24.04 -20.67
C LEU A 85 -3.13 23.92 -20.98
N ASN A 86 -2.54 22.74 -20.80
CA ASN A 86 -1.13 22.51 -21.12
C ASN A 86 -0.87 22.58 -22.63
N ASP A 87 -1.80 22.09 -23.45
CA ASP A 87 -1.70 22.19 -24.91
C ASP A 87 -1.90 23.63 -25.41
N GLU A 88 -2.78 24.40 -24.78
CA GLU A 88 -2.90 25.84 -25.04
C GLU A 88 -1.63 26.61 -24.65
N LEU A 89 -1.07 26.29 -23.47
CA LEU A 89 0.18 26.90 -23.01
C LEU A 89 1.34 26.66 -23.99
N LYS A 90 1.50 25.42 -24.47
CA LYS A 90 2.50 25.08 -25.50
C LYS A 90 2.31 25.90 -26.77
N LYS A 91 1.06 26.04 -27.25
CA LYS A 91 0.76 26.84 -28.46
C LYS A 91 1.11 28.31 -28.27
N VAL A 92 0.86 28.88 -27.09
CA VAL A 92 1.20 30.28 -26.78
C VAL A 92 2.71 30.45 -26.66
N ASP A 93 3.42 29.53 -26.00
CA ASP A 93 4.88 29.54 -25.88
C ASP A 93 5.57 29.48 -27.25
N GLU A 94 5.11 28.63 -28.16
CA GLU A 94 5.61 28.58 -29.54
C GLU A 94 5.37 29.89 -30.31
N LYS A 95 4.21 30.52 -30.13
CA LYS A 95 3.91 31.82 -30.73
C LYS A 95 4.82 32.91 -30.17
N LEU A 96 5.04 32.92 -28.86
CA LEU A 96 5.92 33.85 -28.18
C LEU A 96 7.35 33.75 -28.73
N LYS A 97 7.92 32.54 -28.78
CA LYS A 97 9.26 32.29 -29.35
C LYS A 97 9.38 32.78 -30.79
N LYS A 98 8.36 32.56 -31.63
CA LYS A 98 8.34 33.07 -33.01
C LYS A 98 8.32 34.60 -33.05
N THR A 99 7.54 35.25 -32.19
CA THR A 99 7.48 36.71 -32.12
C THR A 99 8.75 37.33 -31.58
N GLU A 100 9.40 36.71 -30.59
CA GLU A 100 10.67 37.15 -30.03
C GLU A 100 11.78 37.09 -31.08
N ALA A 101 11.89 35.98 -31.83
CA ALA A 101 12.85 35.85 -32.92
C ALA A 101 12.64 36.89 -34.03
N LEU A 102 11.38 37.18 -34.38
CA LEU A 102 11.06 38.24 -35.35
C LEU A 102 11.47 39.62 -34.84
N LEU A 103 11.24 39.90 -33.55
CA LEU A 103 11.60 41.18 -32.93
C LEU A 103 13.12 41.35 -32.86
N GLU A 104 13.85 40.30 -32.50
CA GLU A 104 15.32 40.29 -32.51
C GLU A 104 15.88 40.55 -33.92
N ASN A 105 15.34 39.89 -34.94
CA ASN A 105 15.74 40.12 -36.33
C ASN A 105 15.49 41.57 -36.77
N LYS A 106 14.32 42.14 -36.40
CA LYS A 106 14.00 43.55 -36.69
C LYS A 106 14.93 44.53 -35.98
N ASN A 107 15.36 44.24 -34.76
CA ASN A 107 16.34 45.05 -34.05
C ASN A 107 17.72 45.05 -34.73
N LEU A 108 18.16 43.89 -35.24
CA LEU A 108 19.40 43.80 -36.02
C LEU A 108 19.32 44.60 -37.32
N GLU A 109 18.19 44.53 -38.02
CA GLU A 109 17.92 45.30 -39.24
C GLU A 109 17.97 46.82 -38.96
N ILE A 110 17.33 47.28 -37.89
CA ILE A 110 17.37 48.69 -37.47
C ILE A 110 18.80 49.15 -37.19
N LYS A 111 19.60 48.33 -36.50
CA LYS A 111 21.00 48.67 -36.20
C LYS A 111 21.81 48.83 -37.49
N LYS A 112 21.64 47.89 -38.43
CA LYS A 112 22.29 47.94 -39.74
C LYS A 112 21.93 49.21 -40.52
N ILE A 113 20.65 49.53 -40.62
CA ILE A 113 20.17 50.75 -41.30
C ILE A 113 20.73 52.01 -40.64
N ASN A 114 20.82 52.04 -39.31
CA ASN A 114 21.35 53.19 -38.59
C ASN A 114 22.86 53.39 -38.84
N ASP A 115 23.64 52.31 -38.88
CA ASP A 115 25.06 52.38 -39.18
C ASP A 115 25.31 52.78 -40.65
N GLU A 116 24.52 52.25 -41.59
CA GLU A 116 24.51 52.68 -43.00
C GLU A 116 24.17 54.17 -43.13
N LYS A 117 23.13 54.65 -42.43
CA LYS A 117 22.74 56.06 -42.43
C LYS A 117 23.88 56.97 -41.96
N LYS A 118 24.58 56.59 -40.88
CA LYS A 118 25.75 57.36 -40.39
C LYS A 118 26.86 57.42 -41.44
N SER A 119 27.15 56.28 -42.09
CA SER A 119 28.17 56.20 -43.15
C SER A 119 27.80 57.09 -44.35
N VAL A 120 26.56 57.05 -44.81
CA VAL A 120 26.08 57.89 -45.92
C VAL A 120 26.14 59.37 -45.55
N LEU A 121 25.75 59.74 -44.33
CA LEU A 121 25.82 61.12 -43.86
C LEU A 121 27.27 61.65 -43.87
N ALA A 122 28.21 60.84 -43.38
CA ALA A 122 29.63 61.19 -43.39
C ALA A 122 30.18 61.36 -44.83
N ALA A 123 29.81 60.45 -45.74
CA ALA A 123 30.18 60.55 -47.15
C ALA A 123 29.59 61.81 -47.81
N GLN A 124 28.34 62.16 -47.49
CA GLN A 124 27.70 63.38 -47.97
C GLN A 124 28.45 64.64 -47.52
N PHE A 125 28.79 64.75 -46.24
CA PHE A 125 29.57 65.89 -45.73
C PHE A 125 30.95 66.01 -46.40
N ALA A 126 31.63 64.87 -46.65
CA ALA A 126 32.92 64.86 -47.34
C ALA A 126 32.80 65.31 -48.81
N ALA A 127 31.76 64.85 -49.53
CA ALA A 127 31.48 65.26 -50.90
C ALA A 127 31.16 66.77 -50.98
N GLU A 128 30.33 67.28 -50.06
CA GLU A 128 29.98 68.70 -50.02
C GLU A 128 31.19 69.58 -49.71
N ALA A 129 32.07 69.16 -48.78
CA ALA A 129 33.32 69.86 -48.50
C ALA A 129 34.27 69.87 -49.72
N THR A 130 34.25 68.82 -50.54
CA THR A 130 35.05 68.74 -51.77
C THR A 130 34.48 69.66 -52.86
N LEU A 131 33.16 69.69 -53.04
CA LEU A 131 32.48 70.62 -53.96
C LEU A 131 32.75 72.08 -53.59
N ARG A 132 32.69 72.44 -52.30
CA ARG A 132 33.04 73.80 -51.85
C ARG A 132 34.48 74.17 -52.18
N ARG A 133 35.44 73.24 -52.03
CA ARG A 133 36.84 73.43 -52.42
C ARG A 133 37.01 73.63 -53.93
N VAL A 134 36.36 72.79 -54.75
CA VAL A 134 36.41 72.90 -56.22
C VAL A 134 35.77 74.20 -56.72
N HIS A 135 34.61 74.58 -56.18
CA HIS A 135 33.96 75.85 -56.53
C HIS A 135 34.77 77.09 -56.12
N ALA A 136 35.51 77.03 -55.02
CA ALA A 136 36.43 78.09 -54.63
C ALA A 136 37.65 78.17 -55.56
N ALA A 137 38.19 77.02 -55.99
CA ALA A 137 39.31 76.93 -56.92
C ALA A 137 38.97 77.40 -58.35
N GLN A 138 37.68 77.39 -58.75
CA GLN A 138 37.23 77.85 -60.06
C GLN A 138 37.13 79.38 -60.21
N LYS A 139 37.41 80.18 -59.17
CA LYS A 139 37.31 81.66 -59.21
C LYS A 139 38.63 82.42 -59.37
N ASP A 140 39.79 81.75 -59.32
CA ASP A 140 41.11 82.37 -59.56
C ASP A 140 41.75 81.76 -60.81
N ASP A 141 41.62 82.46 -61.94
CA ASP A 141 42.20 82.10 -63.26
C ASP A 141 43.66 82.60 -63.41
N GLU A 142 44.49 82.36 -62.40
CA GLU A 142 45.95 82.29 -62.58
C GLU A 142 46.38 80.90 -62.17
N MET A 143 46.73 80.08 -63.16
CA MET A 143 47.22 78.73 -62.91
C MET A 143 48.47 78.84 -62.02
N PRO A 144 48.40 78.39 -60.77
CA PRO A 144 49.45 78.64 -59.81
C PRO A 144 50.73 77.92 -60.24
N PRO A 145 51.92 78.40 -59.82
CA PRO A 145 53.18 77.74 -60.11
C PRO A 145 53.11 76.25 -59.76
N ILE A 146 53.69 75.39 -60.59
CA ILE A 146 53.62 73.92 -60.46
C ILE A 146 53.98 73.46 -59.04
N GLU A 147 54.93 74.11 -58.35
CA GLU A 147 55.25 73.81 -56.95
C GLU A 147 54.08 73.97 -55.97
N ALA A 148 53.20 74.95 -56.17
CA ALA A 148 52.02 75.16 -55.33
C ALA A 148 50.95 74.05 -55.51
N ILE A 149 51.01 73.31 -56.62
CA ILE A 149 50.16 72.14 -56.88
C ILE A 149 50.85 70.85 -56.37
N ILE A 150 52.17 70.75 -56.54
CA ILE A 150 52.94 69.57 -56.13
C ILE A 150 53.05 69.44 -54.60
N THR A 151 53.29 70.54 -53.87
CA THR A 151 53.51 70.46 -52.41
C THR A 151 52.33 69.87 -51.61
N PRO A 152 51.06 70.22 -51.88
CA PRO A 152 49.91 69.57 -51.26
C PRO A 152 49.83 68.08 -51.59
N LEU A 153 50.07 67.69 -52.85
CA LEU A 153 50.04 66.29 -53.28
C LEU A 153 51.16 65.45 -52.64
N GLU A 154 52.35 66.01 -52.45
CA GLU A 154 53.43 65.37 -51.72
C GLU A 154 53.10 65.19 -50.23
N ALA A 155 52.43 66.17 -49.62
CA ALA A 155 51.95 66.08 -48.25
C ALA A 155 50.83 65.03 -48.08
N GLU A 156 49.89 64.97 -49.02
CA GLU A 156 48.85 63.94 -49.08
C GLU A 156 49.45 62.54 -49.27
N LEU A 157 50.41 62.38 -50.19
CA LEU A 157 51.14 61.12 -50.38
C LEU A 157 51.84 60.67 -49.08
N LYS A 158 52.43 61.62 -48.34
CA LYS A 158 53.09 61.35 -47.05
C LYS A 158 52.07 60.92 -45.98
N LEU A 159 50.92 61.58 -45.92
CA LEU A 159 49.81 61.19 -45.04
C LEU A 159 49.26 59.80 -45.39
N SER A 160 49.02 59.50 -46.67
CA SER A 160 48.56 58.19 -47.11
C SER A 160 49.59 57.08 -46.78
N ARG A 161 50.89 57.37 -46.88
CA ARG A 161 51.93 56.42 -46.45
C ARG A 161 51.90 56.14 -44.94
N LEU A 162 51.67 57.17 -44.12
CA LEU A 162 51.51 57.00 -42.67
C LEU A 162 50.24 56.20 -42.33
N GLU A 163 49.15 56.47 -43.04
CA GLU A 163 47.90 55.73 -42.88
C GLU A 163 48.05 54.26 -43.28
N MET A 164 48.72 53.97 -44.40
CA MET A 164 49.06 52.58 -44.79
C MET A 164 49.90 51.87 -43.73
N ALA A 165 50.89 52.54 -43.13
CA ALA A 165 51.70 51.95 -42.06
C ALA A 165 50.86 51.63 -40.82
N LYS A 166 49.96 52.53 -40.43
CA LYS A 166 49.03 52.32 -39.30
C LYS A 166 48.09 51.14 -39.58
N LEU A 167 47.49 51.09 -40.77
CA LEU A 167 46.62 49.98 -41.19
C LEU A 167 47.37 48.65 -41.19
N GLN A 168 48.64 48.65 -41.59
CA GLN A 168 49.46 47.43 -41.56
C GLN A 168 49.69 46.92 -40.14
N ASP A 169 49.91 47.81 -39.17
CA ASP A 169 50.08 47.44 -37.77
C ASP A 169 48.76 47.01 -37.10
N ASP A 170 47.65 47.68 -37.43
CA ASP A 170 46.31 47.27 -37.02
C ASP A 170 45.99 45.85 -37.53
N ASN A 171 46.34 45.54 -38.79
CA ASN A 171 46.11 44.21 -39.36
C ASN A 171 46.91 43.11 -38.63
N LYS A 172 48.17 43.39 -38.26
CA LYS A 172 48.97 42.47 -37.42
C LYS A 172 48.38 42.30 -36.02
N ALA A 173 47.82 43.37 -35.44
CA ALA A 173 47.16 43.30 -34.14
C ALA A 173 45.89 42.44 -34.21
N LEU A 174 45.10 42.59 -35.29
CA LEU A 174 43.94 41.75 -35.55
C LEU A 174 44.33 40.27 -35.70
N ASP A 175 45.39 39.94 -36.44
CA ASP A 175 45.87 38.55 -36.57
C ASP A 175 46.25 37.92 -35.23
N ARG A 176 46.92 38.68 -34.36
CA ARG A 176 47.26 38.21 -33.00
C ARG A 176 46.01 37.98 -32.15
N LEU A 177 45.05 38.91 -32.24
CA LEU A 177 43.78 38.80 -31.52
C LEU A 177 42.98 37.59 -31.99
N THR A 178 42.91 37.35 -33.30
CA THR A 178 42.23 36.19 -33.89
C THR A 178 42.84 34.88 -33.36
N LYS A 179 44.17 34.73 -33.42
CA LYS A 179 44.85 33.55 -32.86
C LYS A 179 44.59 33.35 -31.37
N SER A 180 44.60 34.43 -30.60
CA SER A 180 44.28 34.37 -29.17
C SER A 180 42.83 33.92 -28.92
N LYS A 181 41.88 34.39 -29.72
CA LYS A 181 40.46 34.01 -29.61
C LYS A 181 40.24 32.56 -30.02
N GLU A 182 40.89 32.10 -31.09
CA GLU A 182 40.85 30.69 -31.52
C GLU A 182 41.38 29.76 -30.42
N ALA A 183 42.50 30.12 -29.78
CA ALA A 183 43.04 29.35 -28.66
C ALA A 183 42.08 29.31 -27.45
N ALA A 184 41.44 30.43 -27.11
CA ALA A 184 40.43 30.49 -26.05
C ALA A 184 39.17 29.67 -26.38
N LEU A 185 38.75 29.66 -27.65
CA LEU A 185 37.62 28.88 -28.13
C LEU A 185 37.88 27.38 -27.98
N LEU A 186 39.05 26.90 -28.38
CA LEU A 186 39.45 25.51 -28.23
C LEU A 186 39.48 25.07 -26.75
N GLU A 187 39.92 25.94 -25.85
CA GLU A 187 39.93 25.63 -24.42
C GLU A 187 38.51 25.59 -23.82
N ALA A 188 37.63 26.49 -24.26
CA ALA A 188 36.21 26.46 -23.91
C ALA A 188 35.54 25.18 -24.42
N GLU A 189 35.82 24.76 -25.66
CA GLU A 189 35.31 23.51 -26.23
C GLU A 189 35.74 22.28 -25.41
N ARG A 190 37.02 22.19 -25.01
CA ARG A 190 37.49 21.11 -24.12
C ARG A 190 36.73 21.10 -22.79
N THR A 191 36.53 22.28 -22.21
CA THR A 191 35.79 22.42 -20.94
C THR A 191 34.34 21.93 -21.09
N VAL A 192 33.67 22.29 -22.19
CA VAL A 192 32.31 21.83 -22.50
C VAL A 192 32.27 20.33 -22.70
N GLN A 193 33.21 19.75 -23.44
CA GLN A 193 33.29 18.29 -23.64
C GLN A 193 33.47 17.54 -22.31
N MET A 194 34.35 18.04 -21.44
CA MET A 194 34.52 17.47 -20.09
C MET A 194 33.25 17.59 -19.24
N ALA A 195 32.53 18.71 -19.33
CA ALA A 195 31.26 18.90 -18.63
C ALA A 195 30.18 17.95 -19.14
N LEU A 196 30.07 17.74 -20.46
CA LEU A 196 29.14 16.80 -21.07
C LEU A 196 29.42 15.35 -20.63
N ALA A 197 30.70 14.94 -20.59
CA ALA A 197 31.07 13.61 -20.11
C ALA A 197 30.70 13.40 -18.63
N LYS A 198 30.88 14.43 -17.79
CA LYS A 198 30.45 14.40 -16.38
C LYS A 198 28.93 14.34 -16.25
N ALA A 199 28.19 15.09 -17.07
CA ALA A 199 26.72 15.06 -17.06
C ALA A 199 26.20 13.66 -17.40
N ALA A 200 26.73 13.02 -18.45
CA ALA A 200 26.35 11.65 -18.80
C ALA A 200 26.60 10.65 -17.66
N LEU A 201 27.74 10.77 -16.96
CA LEU A 201 28.02 9.92 -15.80
C LEU A 201 27.02 10.15 -14.65
N VAL A 202 26.62 11.40 -14.42
CA VAL A 202 25.60 11.72 -13.40
C VAL A 202 24.26 11.10 -13.77
N ASP A 203 23.86 11.14 -15.04
CA ASP A 203 22.63 10.52 -15.52
C ASP A 203 22.66 8.99 -15.31
N ASP A 204 23.77 8.32 -15.63
CA ASP A 204 23.96 6.89 -15.38
C ASP A 204 23.85 6.54 -13.89
N LEU A 205 24.46 7.35 -13.02
CA LEU A 205 24.37 7.18 -11.57
C LEU A 205 22.97 7.43 -11.04
N GLN A 206 22.24 8.40 -11.58
CA GLN A 206 20.84 8.64 -11.22
C GLN A 206 19.95 7.46 -11.60
N ASN A 207 20.13 6.91 -12.81
CA ASN A 207 19.42 5.70 -13.25
C ASN A 207 19.70 4.52 -12.31
N LYS A 208 20.97 4.28 -11.98
CA LYS A 208 21.35 3.23 -11.04
C LYS A 208 20.77 3.45 -9.64
N ASN A 209 20.73 4.69 -9.16
CA ASN A 209 20.10 5.02 -7.87
C ASN A 209 18.60 4.75 -7.88
N GLN A 210 17.90 5.07 -8.97
CA GLN A 210 16.47 4.76 -9.11
C GLN A 210 16.21 3.25 -9.05
N ASP A 211 17.04 2.44 -9.72
CA ASP A 211 16.89 0.99 -9.69
C ASP A 211 17.22 0.39 -8.32
N LEU A 212 18.22 0.93 -7.61
CA LEU A 212 18.49 0.53 -6.23
C LEU A 212 17.34 0.88 -5.28
N MET A 213 16.70 2.04 -5.45
CA MET A 213 15.50 2.38 -4.66
C MET A 213 14.37 1.37 -4.89
N LYS A 214 14.09 1.00 -6.14
CA LYS A 214 13.09 -0.04 -6.46
C LYS A 214 13.44 -1.38 -5.81
N GLN A 215 14.73 -1.78 -5.82
CA GLN A 215 15.16 -3.01 -5.16
C GLN A 215 14.94 -2.95 -3.64
N ILE A 216 15.23 -1.81 -3.00
CA ILE A 216 14.97 -1.62 -1.58
C ILE A 216 13.47 -1.75 -1.27
N GLU A 217 12.61 -1.15 -2.09
CA GLU A 217 11.15 -1.26 -1.93
C GLU A 217 10.66 -2.72 -2.05
N ILE A 218 11.18 -3.47 -3.02
CA ILE A 218 10.87 -4.90 -3.18
C ILE A 218 11.31 -5.68 -1.94
N CYS A 219 12.56 -5.51 -1.49
CA CYS A 219 13.06 -6.20 -0.30
C CYS A 219 12.27 -5.84 0.97
N GLN A 220 11.81 -4.59 1.10
CA GLN A 220 10.96 -4.18 2.21
C GLN A 220 9.60 -4.89 2.17
N GLU A 221 8.99 -5.03 1.00
CA GLU A 221 7.71 -5.73 0.86
C GLU A 221 7.86 -7.25 1.08
N GLU A 222 8.94 -7.85 0.57
CA GLU A 222 9.29 -9.24 0.85
C GLU A 222 9.43 -9.50 2.35
N ASN A 223 10.11 -8.62 3.08
CA ASN A 223 10.24 -8.72 4.54
C ASN A 223 8.88 -8.63 5.23
N LYS A 224 7.98 -7.73 4.81
CA LYS A 224 6.62 -7.67 5.38
C LYS A 224 5.83 -8.96 5.15
N ILE A 225 5.98 -9.59 3.98
CA ILE A 225 5.33 -10.86 3.66
C ILE A 225 5.92 -11.97 4.53
N LEU A 226 7.25 -12.03 4.67
CA LEU A 226 7.93 -13.00 5.53
C LEU A 226 7.51 -12.85 6.99
N ASP A 227 7.42 -11.64 7.52
CA ASP A 227 6.95 -11.37 8.88
C ASP A 227 5.51 -11.84 9.11
N LYS A 228 4.60 -11.57 8.16
CA LYS A 228 3.22 -12.08 8.22
C LYS A 228 3.18 -13.61 8.23
N MET A 229 3.95 -14.25 7.34
CA MET A 229 4.04 -15.71 7.29
C MET A 229 4.61 -16.28 8.59
N HIS A 230 5.66 -15.68 9.15
CA HIS A 230 6.27 -16.14 10.40
C HIS A 230 5.28 -16.04 11.56
N ARG A 231 4.53 -14.93 11.68
CA ARG A 231 3.48 -14.78 12.70
C ARG A 231 2.39 -15.85 12.59
N LEU A 232 1.94 -16.17 11.37
CA LEU A 232 0.97 -17.23 11.15
C LEU A 232 1.50 -18.60 11.57
N LYS A 233 2.75 -18.92 11.21
CA LYS A 233 3.40 -20.17 11.63
C LYS A 233 3.56 -20.26 13.14
N VAL A 234 3.93 -19.17 13.81
CA VAL A 234 4.03 -19.12 15.28
C VAL A 234 2.66 -19.39 15.91
N ALA A 235 1.60 -18.74 15.43
CA ALA A 235 0.24 -18.97 15.92
C ALA A 235 -0.24 -20.43 15.70
N GLU A 236 0.14 -21.05 14.59
CA GLU A 236 -0.14 -22.48 14.34
C GLU A 236 0.62 -23.39 15.30
N VAL A 237 1.90 -23.10 15.55
CA VAL A 237 2.71 -23.83 16.55
C VAL A 237 2.13 -23.69 17.95
N GLU A 238 1.68 -22.51 18.35
CA GLU A 238 1.00 -22.27 19.63
C GLU A 238 -0.28 -23.10 19.75
N LYS A 239 -1.11 -23.13 18.69
CA LYS A 239 -2.33 -23.95 18.65
C LYS A 239 -2.02 -25.44 18.77
N LEU A 240 -1.01 -25.93 18.03
CA LEU A 240 -0.58 -27.33 18.13
C LEU A 240 -0.05 -27.66 19.53
N THR A 241 0.72 -26.75 20.13
CA THR A 241 1.22 -26.90 21.50
C THR A 241 0.07 -27.03 22.50
N GLN A 242 -0.98 -26.21 22.36
CA GLN A 242 -2.18 -26.32 23.19
C GLN A 242 -2.88 -27.67 23.00
N THR A 243 -3.03 -28.15 21.75
CA THR A 243 -3.65 -29.46 21.50
C THR A 243 -2.83 -30.62 22.07
N VAL A 244 -1.50 -30.52 22.07
CA VAL A 244 -0.63 -31.52 22.70
C VAL A 244 -0.87 -31.55 24.21
N TRP A 245 -0.96 -30.38 24.85
CA TRP A 245 -1.22 -30.29 26.29
C TRP A 245 -2.58 -30.90 26.68
N GLU A 246 -3.64 -30.62 25.91
CA GLU A 246 -4.97 -31.21 26.11
C GLU A 246 -4.96 -32.75 25.96
N LEU A 247 -4.21 -33.27 24.98
CA LEU A 247 -4.06 -34.70 24.78
C LEU A 247 -3.26 -35.35 25.92
N GLU A 248 -2.21 -34.71 26.42
CA GLU A 248 -1.45 -35.17 27.57
C GLU A 248 -2.34 -35.27 28.83
N GLU A 249 -3.18 -34.27 29.09
CA GLU A 249 -4.15 -34.30 30.18
C GLU A 249 -5.16 -35.44 30.01
N ALA A 250 -5.71 -35.62 28.81
CA ALA A 250 -6.63 -36.71 28.51
C ALA A 250 -5.98 -38.10 28.71
N VAL A 251 -4.71 -38.26 28.33
CA VAL A 251 -3.95 -39.49 28.56
C VAL A 251 -3.74 -39.76 30.04
N LEU A 252 -3.38 -38.73 30.84
CA LEU A 252 -3.25 -38.85 32.29
C LEU A 252 -4.58 -39.26 32.95
N ALA A 253 -5.67 -38.61 32.58
CA ALA A 253 -7.01 -38.94 33.05
C ALA A 253 -7.42 -40.36 32.65
N GLY A 254 -7.13 -40.77 31.40
CA GLY A 254 -7.37 -42.13 30.92
C GLY A 254 -6.56 -43.17 31.70
N GLY A 255 -5.31 -42.87 32.06
CA GLY A 255 -4.47 -43.70 32.91
C GLY A 255 -5.06 -43.88 34.32
N ALA A 256 -5.56 -42.80 34.93
CA ALA A 256 -6.23 -42.84 36.23
C ALA A 256 -7.51 -43.70 36.17
N ALA A 257 -8.34 -43.52 35.13
CA ALA A 257 -9.55 -44.31 34.92
C ALA A 257 -9.22 -45.81 34.72
N ALA A 258 -8.20 -46.13 33.93
CA ALA A 258 -7.76 -47.51 33.73
C ALA A 258 -7.28 -48.17 35.04
N ASN A 259 -6.59 -47.42 35.91
CA ASN A 259 -6.17 -47.91 37.22
C ASN A 259 -7.38 -48.19 38.13
N ALA A 260 -8.37 -47.29 38.17
CA ALA A 260 -9.61 -47.49 38.91
C ALA A 260 -10.36 -48.75 38.43
N VAL A 261 -10.45 -48.96 37.10
CA VAL A 261 -11.06 -50.17 36.54
C VAL A 261 -10.34 -51.44 37.00
N ARG A 262 -9.00 -51.46 36.98
CA ARG A 262 -8.21 -52.61 37.47
C ARG A 262 -8.45 -52.87 38.96
N GLU A 263 -8.59 -51.83 39.77
CA GLU A 263 -8.86 -51.95 41.21
C GLU A 263 -10.26 -52.53 41.46
N TYR A 264 -11.29 -52.00 40.79
CA TYR A 264 -12.64 -52.56 40.87
C TYR A 264 -12.68 -54.03 40.39
N GLN A 265 -11.97 -54.36 39.31
CA GLN A 265 -11.85 -55.74 38.83
C GLN A 265 -11.21 -56.66 39.90
N ARG A 266 -10.13 -56.22 40.56
CA ARG A 266 -9.53 -56.97 41.68
C ARG A 266 -10.54 -57.15 42.82
N LYS A 267 -11.27 -56.09 43.19
CA LYS A 267 -12.24 -56.18 44.28
C LYS A 267 -13.40 -57.14 43.97
N VAL A 268 -13.85 -57.16 42.72
CA VAL A 268 -14.85 -58.14 42.26
C VAL A 268 -14.31 -59.57 42.32
N GLN A 269 -13.04 -59.80 41.98
CA GLN A 269 -12.42 -61.12 42.12
C GLN A 269 -12.35 -61.57 43.58
N GLU A 270 -11.96 -60.70 44.50
CA GLU A 270 -11.96 -60.97 45.95
C GLU A 270 -13.35 -61.34 46.45
N LEU A 271 -14.36 -60.53 46.14
CA LEU A 271 -15.75 -60.77 46.54
C LEU A 271 -16.30 -62.09 45.96
N ASN A 272 -15.89 -62.46 44.75
CA ASN A 272 -16.28 -63.74 44.16
C ASN A 272 -15.65 -64.94 44.90
N GLU A 273 -14.41 -64.83 45.37
CA GLU A 273 -13.81 -65.90 46.18
C GLU A 273 -14.44 -65.96 47.58
N GLU A 274 -14.70 -64.82 48.22
CA GLU A 274 -15.45 -64.77 49.48
C GLU A 274 -16.83 -65.39 49.33
N LYS A 275 -17.57 -65.05 48.27
CA LYS A 275 -18.86 -65.68 47.94
C LYS A 275 -18.71 -67.20 47.80
N ARG A 276 -17.66 -67.67 47.12
CA ARG A 276 -17.41 -69.11 46.95
C ARG A 276 -17.12 -69.80 48.28
N ILE A 277 -16.42 -69.15 49.20
CA ILE A 277 -16.19 -69.64 50.57
C ILE A 277 -17.52 -69.70 51.33
N LEU A 278 -18.29 -68.61 51.32
CA LEU A 278 -19.59 -68.54 51.99
C LEU A 278 -20.59 -69.56 51.44
N ASP A 279 -20.62 -69.81 50.13
CA ASP A 279 -21.46 -70.83 49.51
C ASP A 279 -21.08 -72.24 50.02
N ARG A 280 -19.78 -72.53 50.18
CA ARG A 280 -19.30 -73.79 50.76
C ARG A 280 -19.68 -73.90 52.24
N GLU A 281 -19.54 -72.84 53.02
CA GLU A 281 -19.91 -72.80 54.43
C GLU A 281 -21.42 -72.96 54.62
N LEU A 282 -22.23 -72.27 53.81
CA LEU A 282 -23.67 -72.40 53.78
C LEU A 282 -24.08 -73.85 53.44
N ALA A 283 -23.43 -74.48 52.46
CA ALA A 283 -23.68 -75.88 52.14
C ALA A 283 -23.35 -76.81 53.32
N ARG A 284 -22.23 -76.59 54.02
CA ARG A 284 -21.87 -77.34 55.24
C ARG A 284 -22.90 -77.13 56.35
N ALA A 285 -23.30 -75.89 56.60
CA ALA A 285 -24.30 -75.54 57.61
C ALA A 285 -25.66 -76.19 57.29
N LYS A 286 -26.08 -76.19 56.01
CA LYS A 286 -27.29 -76.89 55.55
C LYS A 286 -27.21 -78.40 55.81
N ILE A 287 -26.08 -79.04 55.53
CA ILE A 287 -25.88 -80.47 55.82
C ILE A 287 -25.97 -80.72 57.34
N SER A 288 -25.30 -79.91 58.16
CA SER A 288 -25.37 -80.03 59.62
C SER A 288 -26.78 -79.82 60.16
N ALA A 289 -27.49 -78.80 59.67
CA ALA A 289 -28.88 -78.53 60.04
C ALA A 289 -29.81 -79.70 59.64
N ASN A 290 -29.65 -80.24 58.43
CA ASN A 290 -30.39 -81.43 57.98
C ASN A 290 -30.09 -82.64 58.87
N ARG A 291 -28.84 -82.86 59.28
CA ARG A 291 -28.48 -83.94 60.22
C ARG A 291 -29.17 -83.76 61.58
N VAL A 292 -29.14 -82.56 62.14
CA VAL A 292 -29.84 -82.25 63.40
C VAL A 292 -31.35 -82.46 63.24
N ALA A 293 -31.95 -81.99 62.15
CA ALA A 293 -33.37 -82.19 61.86
C ALA A 293 -33.74 -83.68 61.78
N VAL A 294 -32.91 -84.51 61.15
CA VAL A 294 -33.11 -85.98 61.11
C VAL A 294 -33.01 -86.61 62.50
N VAL A 295 -32.02 -86.21 63.32
CA VAL A 295 -31.91 -86.70 64.71
C VAL A 295 -33.15 -86.32 65.51
N VAL A 296 -33.55 -85.04 65.49
CA VAL A 296 -34.75 -84.56 66.20
C VAL A 296 -36.01 -85.26 65.70
N ALA A 297 -36.14 -85.50 64.39
CA ALA A 297 -37.28 -86.23 63.82
C ALA A 297 -37.30 -87.71 64.28
N ASN A 298 -36.15 -88.35 64.46
CA ASN A 298 -36.06 -89.70 65.03
C ASN A 298 -36.41 -89.72 66.52
N ASP A 299 -36.01 -88.71 67.30
CA ASP A 299 -36.41 -88.54 68.71
C ASP A 299 -37.92 -88.30 68.87
N TRP A 300 -38.63 -87.99 67.78
CA TRP A 300 -40.09 -87.79 67.74
C TRP A 300 -40.84 -89.05 67.34
N LYS A 301 -40.18 -90.20 67.20
CA LYS A 301 -40.83 -91.47 66.88
C LYS A 301 -41.03 -92.33 68.13
N ASP A 302 -42.17 -93.00 68.22
CA ASP A 302 -42.45 -93.99 69.25
C ASP A 302 -41.74 -95.35 68.97
N ALA A 303 -41.86 -96.31 69.88
CA ALA A 303 -41.27 -97.65 69.74
C ALA A 303 -41.76 -98.44 68.50
N THR A 304 -42.79 -97.93 67.81
CA THR A 304 -43.40 -98.47 66.59
C THR A 304 -43.07 -97.66 65.33
N ASP A 305 -42.07 -96.76 65.41
CA ASP A 305 -41.56 -95.94 64.30
C ASP A 305 -42.60 -94.95 63.74
N LYS A 306 -43.66 -94.65 64.51
CA LYS A 306 -44.67 -93.63 64.17
C LYS A 306 -44.39 -92.32 64.88
N VAL A 307 -44.69 -91.19 64.23
CA VAL A 307 -44.52 -89.86 64.81
C VAL A 307 -45.40 -89.72 66.06
N MET A 308 -44.77 -89.48 67.21
CA MET A 308 -45.41 -89.35 68.50
C MET A 308 -46.25 -88.06 68.57
N PRO A 309 -47.50 -88.12 69.06
CA PRO A 309 -48.34 -86.93 69.25
C PRO A 309 -47.68 -85.90 70.19
N VAL A 310 -47.74 -84.61 69.82
CA VAL A 310 -47.08 -83.49 70.53
C VAL A 310 -47.36 -83.44 72.04
N LYS A 311 -48.57 -83.83 72.47
CA LYS A 311 -48.92 -83.88 73.90
C LYS A 311 -48.09 -84.92 74.68
N GLN A 312 -47.90 -86.11 74.13
CA GLN A 312 -47.13 -87.20 74.79
C GLN A 312 -45.64 -86.86 74.88
N TRP A 313 -45.08 -86.28 73.81
CA TRP A 313 -43.66 -85.89 73.82
C TRP A 313 -43.33 -84.83 74.87
N LEU A 314 -44.22 -83.84 75.08
CA LEU A 314 -44.05 -82.80 76.11
C LEU A 314 -44.15 -83.37 77.53
N GLU A 315 -44.93 -84.43 77.74
CA GLU A 315 -45.04 -85.12 79.03
C GLU A 315 -43.77 -85.94 79.33
N GLU A 316 -43.22 -86.67 78.35
CA GLU A 316 -41.96 -87.41 78.51
C GLU A 316 -40.77 -86.48 78.73
N ARG A 317 -40.67 -85.35 78.03
CA ARG A 317 -39.57 -84.39 78.24
C ARG A 317 -39.61 -83.69 79.59
N LYS A 318 -40.82 -83.44 80.13
CA LYS A 318 -41.00 -82.97 81.51
C LYS A 318 -40.51 -83.99 82.53
N TYR A 319 -40.58 -85.28 82.21
CA TYR A 319 -40.07 -86.36 83.05
C TYR A 319 -38.54 -86.43 83.09
N TYR A 320 -37.86 -86.10 81.98
CA TYR A 320 -36.38 -86.09 81.89
C TYR A 320 -35.71 -84.76 82.28
N GLN A 321 -36.49 -83.67 82.46
CA GLN A 321 -35.99 -82.35 82.91
C GLN A 321 -36.26 -82.06 84.39
N ALA A 322 -36.83 -83.01 85.13
CA ALA A 322 -36.94 -83.01 86.60
C ALA A 322 -35.76 -83.78 87.21
#